data_AF-A0A0L1IQZ0-F1
#
_entry.id   AF-A0A0L1IQZ0-F1
#
_cell.length_a   1.000
_cell.length_b   1.000
_cell.length_c   1.000
_cell.angle_alpha   90.00
_cell.angle_beta   90.00
_cell.angle_gamma   90.00
#
_symmetry.space_group_name_H-M   'P 1'
#
loop_
_entity.id
_entity.type
_entity.pdbx_description
1 polymer ?
#
loop_
_entity_poly.entity_id
_entity_poly.type
_entity_poly.pdbx_seq_one_letter_code
_entity_poly.pdbx_strand_id
1 'polypeptide(L)'
;MPITGVFFIPSNPNASTAFATVTERLHSSLADEPIPVGRWALEHKLMRDTPSCLPASASQRPTQPRYMQFLSLTYFPNHGFIYTSPPPEKVPHTQHGAGTPGTVAPGAPSPASSTPIPQQTATPTQAPAPNSQDHSSMVMTTVPLPACSTLFQHFVYACQPFWCHRHTVTVPGGVVYDVGDFRVRIGDVRQTQPAARVRGTVVEIEWKGPSLVTSIASLFNQSKKAFGGPRDSGVPDDDGDSGIDMAFPEGLEEADIDAEYAATATLIREFWARLGIQGAREAILVQDIGRESKEQLRKLKQLGDQKARQPSTSIVGSGQQDEDPDPEAGVDVARQFMEIFRFNR
;
A
#
# COMPACT_ATOMS: atom_id res chain seq x y z
N MET A 1 -8.55 -8.96 6.96
CA MET A 1 -8.36 -7.50 6.99
C MET A 1 -9.63 -6.83 6.47
N PRO A 2 -10.08 -5.71 7.04
CA PRO A 2 -11.22 -4.98 6.50
C PRO A 2 -10.85 -4.27 5.20
N ILE A 3 -11.81 -4.18 4.27
CA ILE A 3 -11.63 -3.47 3.01
C ILE A 3 -11.87 -1.98 3.26
N THR A 4 -10.92 -1.15 2.87
CA THR A 4 -10.93 0.30 3.13
C THR A 4 -10.89 1.11 1.85
N GLY A 5 -11.19 2.40 1.96
CA GLY A 5 -10.94 3.39 0.92
C GLY A 5 -10.45 4.70 1.53
N VAL A 6 -9.40 5.29 0.96
CA VAL A 6 -8.78 6.52 1.45
C VAL A 6 -9.02 7.66 0.48
N PHE A 7 -9.51 8.79 1.01
CA PHE A 7 -9.79 10.01 0.28
C PHE A 7 -8.95 11.15 0.84
N PHE A 8 -8.40 12.00 -0.03
CA PHE A 8 -7.65 13.18 0.37
C PHE A 8 -8.18 14.44 -0.31
N ILE A 9 -8.59 15.40 0.50
CA ILE A 9 -9.10 16.70 0.08
C ILE A 9 -7.95 17.71 0.25
N PRO A 10 -7.30 18.16 -0.84
CA PRO A 10 -6.24 19.15 -0.73
C PRO A 10 -6.79 20.48 -0.20
N SER A 11 -6.00 21.16 0.63
CA SER A 11 -6.29 22.54 1.05
C SER A 11 -5.11 23.45 0.72
N ASN A 12 -5.43 24.71 0.45
CA ASN A 12 -4.41 25.74 0.31
C ASN A 12 -3.78 26.05 1.68
N PRO A 13 -2.48 26.37 1.76
CA PRO A 13 -1.80 26.59 3.04
C PRO A 13 -2.44 27.67 3.95
N ASN A 14 -3.17 28.62 3.36
CA ASN A 14 -3.82 29.72 4.07
C ASN A 14 -5.34 29.54 4.22
N ALA A 15 -5.90 28.43 3.75
CA ALA A 15 -7.33 28.15 3.83
C ALA A 15 -7.63 27.19 4.99
N SER A 16 -8.87 27.21 5.47
CA SER A 16 -9.37 26.16 6.35
C SER A 16 -9.34 24.81 5.62
N THR A 17 -9.15 23.74 6.36
CA THR A 17 -9.26 22.39 5.83
C THR A 17 -10.73 22.01 5.67
N ALA A 18 -11.00 20.93 4.94
CA ALA A 18 -12.35 20.41 4.76
C ALA A 18 -12.86 19.61 5.97
N PHE A 19 -12.09 19.53 7.07
CA PHE A 19 -12.40 18.72 8.23
C PHE A 19 -13.78 19.02 8.84
N ALA A 20 -14.08 20.31 9.06
CA ALA A 20 -15.36 20.73 9.60
C ALA A 20 -16.51 20.37 8.64
N THR A 21 -16.33 20.62 7.34
CA THR A 21 -17.32 20.28 6.31
C THR A 21 -17.57 18.78 6.23
N VAL A 22 -16.53 17.94 6.27
CA VAL A 22 -16.66 16.48 6.25
C VAL A 22 -17.44 16.03 7.47
N THR A 23 -17.07 16.54 8.65
CA THR A 23 -17.73 16.16 9.91
C THR A 23 -19.20 16.57 9.91
N GLU A 24 -19.52 17.80 9.50
CA GLU A 24 -20.90 18.28 9.36
C GLU A 24 -21.72 17.42 8.40
N ARG A 25 -21.18 17.09 7.22
CA ARG A 25 -21.84 16.25 6.22
C ARG A 25 -22.02 14.81 6.72
N LEU A 26 -21.08 14.29 7.48
CA LEU A 26 -21.20 12.98 8.11
C LEU A 26 -22.44 12.92 9.02
N HIS A 27 -22.68 13.97 9.81
CA HIS A 27 -23.81 14.05 10.75
C HIS A 27 -25.16 14.41 10.10
N SER A 28 -25.17 14.95 8.88
CA SER A 28 -26.39 15.49 8.26
C SER A 28 -26.83 14.79 6.98
N SER A 29 -25.90 14.16 6.24
CA SER A 29 -26.19 13.56 4.93
C SER A 29 -26.46 12.05 4.98
N LEU A 30 -26.23 11.41 6.13
CA LEU A 30 -26.35 9.95 6.29
C LEU A 30 -27.58 9.62 7.14
N ALA A 31 -28.18 8.46 6.88
CA ALA A 31 -29.36 8.00 7.61
C ALA A 31 -29.00 7.52 9.03
N ASP A 32 -27.84 6.87 9.17
CA ASP A 32 -27.33 6.39 10.44
C ASP A 32 -26.58 7.50 11.19
N GLU A 33 -26.83 7.62 12.48
CA GLU A 33 -26.17 8.61 13.34
C GLU A 33 -24.69 8.25 13.57
N PRO A 34 -23.73 9.17 13.29
CA PRO A 34 -22.33 8.90 13.55
C PRO A 34 -21.99 8.85 15.04
N ILE A 35 -21.42 7.73 15.49
CA ILE A 35 -21.02 7.52 16.88
C ILE A 35 -19.51 7.74 17.01
N PRO A 36 -19.02 8.72 17.79
CA PRO A 36 -17.59 8.92 17.99
C PRO A 36 -17.01 7.77 18.84
N VAL A 37 -16.04 7.04 18.29
CA VAL A 37 -15.45 5.85 18.94
C VAL A 37 -14.00 6.04 19.39
N GLY A 38 -13.32 7.08 18.91
CA GLY A 38 -11.95 7.32 19.36
C GLY A 38 -11.16 8.34 18.55
N ARG A 39 -9.84 8.26 18.73
CA ARG A 39 -8.86 9.10 18.05
C ARG A 39 -7.86 8.23 17.31
N TRP A 40 -7.28 8.79 16.27
CA TRP A 40 -6.23 8.13 15.50
C TRP A 40 -5.16 9.15 15.09
N ALA A 41 -3.97 8.65 14.81
CA ALA A 41 -2.90 9.40 14.17
C ALA A 41 -2.16 8.53 13.16
N LEU A 42 -1.50 9.21 12.23
CA LEU A 42 -0.59 8.61 11.26
C LEU A 42 0.67 9.48 11.11
N GLU A 43 1.77 8.84 10.78
CA GLU A 43 2.99 9.50 10.30
C GLU A 43 3.45 8.83 9.00
N HIS A 44 3.64 9.64 7.96
CA HIS A 44 4.16 9.25 6.67
C HIS A 44 5.45 10.00 6.37
N LYS A 45 6.47 9.31 5.89
CA LYS A 45 7.76 9.89 5.48
C LYS A 45 8.11 9.41 4.08
N LEU A 46 8.51 10.35 3.21
CA LEU A 46 8.98 10.05 1.86
C LEU A 46 10.48 10.33 1.74
N MET A 47 11.22 9.32 1.29
CA MET A 47 12.60 9.42 0.82
C MET A 47 12.62 9.27 -0.70
N ARG A 48 13.55 9.96 -1.37
CA ARG A 48 13.81 9.83 -2.81
C ARG A 48 15.29 9.60 -3.04
N ASP A 49 15.66 8.88 -4.08
CA ASP A 49 17.07 8.73 -4.43
C ASP A 49 17.69 10.09 -4.80
N THR A 50 18.88 10.34 -4.28
CA THR A 50 19.60 11.60 -4.46
C THR A 50 19.91 11.91 -5.94
N PRO A 51 20.30 10.95 -6.80
CA PRO A 51 20.51 11.20 -8.23
C PRO A 51 19.27 11.73 -8.95
N SER A 52 18.08 11.28 -8.55
CA SER A 52 16.82 11.77 -9.14
C SER A 52 16.44 13.19 -8.72
N CYS A 53 17.15 13.76 -7.74
CA CYS A 53 17.00 15.16 -7.35
C CYS A 53 17.92 16.10 -8.14
N LEU A 54 18.81 15.58 -8.99
CA LEU A 54 19.67 16.40 -9.83
C LEU A 54 18.86 17.15 -10.90
N PRO A 55 19.32 18.33 -11.35
CA PRO A 55 18.72 19.07 -12.46
C PRO A 55 18.65 18.22 -13.73
N ALA A 56 17.66 18.49 -14.60
CA ALA A 56 17.49 17.76 -15.86
C ALA A 56 18.70 17.87 -16.81
N SER A 57 19.53 18.90 -16.64
CA SER A 57 20.78 19.10 -17.39
C SER A 57 21.93 18.18 -16.95
N ALA A 58 21.81 17.48 -15.82
CA ALA A 58 22.81 16.54 -15.37
C ALA A 58 22.69 15.21 -16.14
N SER A 59 23.76 14.81 -16.83
CA SER A 59 23.83 13.59 -17.65
C SER A 59 23.58 12.28 -16.89
N GLN A 60 23.53 12.32 -15.55
CA GLN A 60 23.36 11.15 -14.68
C GLN A 60 21.95 11.02 -14.07
N ARG A 61 20.99 11.86 -14.47
CA ARG A 61 19.61 11.75 -13.94
C ARG A 61 18.98 10.43 -14.39
N PRO A 62 18.52 9.56 -13.45
CA PRO A 62 17.79 8.36 -13.80
C PRO A 62 16.49 8.68 -14.54
N THR A 63 16.12 7.83 -15.49
CA THR A 63 14.84 7.94 -16.22
C THR A 63 13.63 7.69 -15.33
N GLN A 64 13.79 6.90 -14.27
CA GLN A 64 12.77 6.63 -13.26
C GLN A 64 13.29 6.95 -11.85
N PRO A 65 12.61 7.85 -11.12
CA PRO A 65 12.99 8.14 -9.75
C PRO A 65 12.62 7.01 -8.80
N ARG A 66 13.52 6.69 -7.88
CA ARG A 66 13.29 5.71 -6.82
C ARG A 66 12.83 6.42 -5.57
N TYR A 67 11.93 5.78 -4.85
CA TYR A 67 11.42 6.30 -3.60
C TYR A 67 11.27 5.18 -2.58
N MET A 68 11.32 5.61 -1.32
CA MET A 68 11.05 4.78 -0.17
C MET A 68 10.09 5.53 0.74
N GLN A 69 9.01 4.88 1.13
CA GLN A 69 7.99 5.44 2.01
C GLN A 69 7.99 4.67 3.32
N PHE A 70 7.84 5.40 4.42
CA PHE A 70 7.61 4.85 5.74
C PHE A 70 6.26 5.33 6.22
N LEU A 71 5.46 4.43 6.78
CA LEU A 71 4.16 4.75 7.34
C LEU A 71 4.03 4.07 8.70
N SER A 72 3.48 4.80 9.66
CA SER A 72 2.97 4.26 10.92
C SER A 72 1.51 4.70 11.12
N LEU A 73 0.72 3.76 11.65
CA LEU A 73 -0.71 3.96 11.92
C LEU A 73 -0.97 3.56 13.37
N THR A 74 -1.56 4.46 14.15
CA THR A 74 -1.82 4.22 15.59
C THR A 74 -2.71 3.00 15.88
N TYR A 75 -3.56 2.61 14.93
CA TYR A 75 -4.43 1.43 15.07
C TYR A 75 -3.80 0.13 14.53
N PHE A 76 -2.53 0.19 14.10
CA PHE A 76 -1.63 -0.96 13.93
C PHE A 76 -0.36 -0.74 14.77
N PRO A 77 -0.45 -0.81 16.11
CA PRO A 77 0.61 -0.35 17.01
C PRO A 77 1.91 -1.16 16.92
N ASN A 78 1.84 -2.38 16.38
CA ASN A 78 3.00 -3.25 16.23
C ASN A 78 3.65 -3.14 14.84
N HIS A 79 2.99 -2.47 13.88
CA HIS A 79 3.42 -2.44 12.49
C HIS A 79 3.95 -1.08 12.06
N GLY A 80 5.11 -1.12 11.42
CA GLY A 80 5.57 -0.07 10.53
C GLY A 80 5.60 -0.60 9.10
N PHE A 81 5.11 0.19 8.16
CA PHE A 81 5.04 -0.20 6.76
C PHE A 81 6.12 0.53 5.98
N ILE A 82 6.86 -0.21 5.17
CA ILE A 82 7.90 0.32 4.28
C ILE A 82 7.54 -0.06 2.86
N TYR A 83 7.62 0.91 1.96
CA TYR A 83 7.30 0.71 0.56
C TYR A 83 8.38 1.27 -0.33
N THR A 84 8.87 0.44 -1.24
CA THR A 84 9.99 0.78 -2.12
C THR A 84 9.61 0.64 -3.58
N SER A 85 10.09 1.57 -4.39
CA SER A 85 10.05 1.44 -5.84
C SER A 85 10.84 0.18 -6.28
N PRO A 86 10.39 -0.53 -7.32
CA PRO A 86 11.06 -1.72 -7.81
C PRO A 86 12.52 -1.43 -8.21
N PRO A 87 13.39 -2.45 -8.15
CA PRO A 87 14.74 -2.33 -8.68
C PRO A 87 14.67 -2.03 -10.20
N PRO A 88 15.62 -1.24 -10.74
CA PRO A 88 15.66 -0.99 -12.17
C PRO A 88 15.80 -2.33 -12.90
N GLU A 89 14.94 -2.54 -13.88
CA GLU A 89 14.96 -3.73 -14.73
C GLU A 89 16.37 -3.86 -15.33
N LYS A 90 17.01 -5.02 -15.15
CA LYS A 90 18.31 -5.27 -15.77
C LYS A 90 18.09 -5.30 -17.27
N VAL A 91 18.37 -4.17 -17.96
CA VAL A 91 18.43 -4.15 -19.42
C VAL A 91 19.40 -5.25 -19.81
N PRO A 92 18.98 -6.30 -20.55
CA PRO A 92 19.90 -7.31 -21.02
C PRO A 92 20.95 -6.60 -21.86
N HIS A 93 22.16 -6.50 -21.34
CA HIS A 93 23.31 -6.10 -22.15
C HIS A 93 23.45 -7.18 -23.21
N THR A 94 22.94 -6.91 -24.41
CA THR A 94 23.37 -7.61 -25.61
C THR A 94 24.89 -7.45 -25.66
N GLN A 95 25.58 -8.52 -25.29
CA GLN A 95 27.00 -8.71 -25.56
C GLN A 95 27.19 -8.60 -27.06
N HIS A 96 27.51 -7.41 -27.56
CA HIS A 96 28.19 -7.32 -28.85
C HIS A 96 29.65 -7.65 -28.61
N GLY A 97 30.03 -8.80 -29.18
CA GLY A 97 31.30 -9.47 -29.00
C GLY A 97 32.51 -8.62 -29.36
N ALA A 98 33.62 -9.07 -28.78
CA ALA A 98 34.97 -8.63 -29.06
C ALA A 98 35.31 -8.68 -30.56
N GLY A 99 35.99 -7.63 -31.03
CA GLY A 99 36.59 -7.53 -32.36
C GLY A 99 37.54 -6.34 -32.47
N THR A 100 38.70 -6.48 -31.82
CA THR A 100 40.07 -5.95 -32.11
C THR A 100 40.34 -4.55 -32.73
N PRO A 101 41.51 -3.93 -32.39
CA PRO A 101 41.78 -2.50 -32.53
C PRO A 101 42.46 -2.10 -33.85
N GLY A 102 42.26 -0.85 -34.28
CA GLY A 102 42.95 -0.26 -35.43
C GLY A 102 42.83 1.27 -35.55
N THR A 103 43.89 1.95 -35.11
CA THR A 103 44.58 3.10 -35.75
C THR A 103 43.88 4.46 -36.00
N VAL A 104 44.46 5.49 -35.34
CA VAL A 104 44.50 6.97 -35.54
C VAL A 104 44.53 7.38 -37.03
N ALA A 105 43.92 8.46 -37.56
CA ALA A 105 44.08 9.90 -37.29
C ALA A 105 43.20 10.76 -38.28
N PRO A 106 43.33 12.11 -38.41
CA PRO A 106 42.30 13.11 -38.04
C PRO A 106 41.76 13.97 -39.22
N GLY A 107 40.64 14.68 -39.01
CA GLY A 107 40.12 15.65 -39.99
C GLY A 107 39.14 16.65 -39.37
N ALA A 108 39.43 17.94 -39.58
CA ALA A 108 38.95 19.14 -38.88
C ALA A 108 37.51 19.60 -39.25
N PRO A 109 36.96 20.63 -38.57
CA PRO A 109 35.52 20.94 -38.48
C PRO A 109 35.06 22.06 -39.44
N SER A 110 33.74 22.34 -39.47
CA SER A 110 33.05 23.67 -39.51
C SER A 110 31.67 23.60 -40.26
N PRO A 111 30.80 24.65 -40.29
CA PRO A 111 29.48 24.64 -39.63
C PRO A 111 28.31 25.07 -40.57
N ALA A 112 27.05 24.96 -40.11
CA ALA A 112 25.87 25.79 -40.52
C ALA A 112 24.59 25.14 -39.93
N SER A 113 23.83 25.69 -38.96
CA SER A 113 22.94 26.88 -38.91
C SER A 113 21.60 26.77 -39.66
N SER A 114 20.49 26.79 -38.86
CA SER A 114 19.11 27.35 -39.09
C SER A 114 18.25 26.75 -40.23
N THR A 115 16.92 26.53 -40.16
CA THR A 115 15.78 27.13 -39.40
C THR A 115 14.49 26.28 -39.66
N PRO A 116 13.35 26.51 -38.96
CA PRO A 116 12.17 25.62 -38.93
C PRO A 116 11.08 26.00 -39.94
N ILE A 117 10.24 25.03 -40.34
CA ILE A 117 8.94 25.28 -41.00
C ILE A 117 7.87 24.38 -40.36
N PRO A 118 6.69 24.93 -39.96
CA PRO A 118 5.58 24.17 -39.38
C PRO A 118 4.59 23.72 -40.46
N GLN A 119 4.06 22.49 -40.35
CA GLN A 119 2.85 22.11 -41.08
C GLN A 119 2.01 21.09 -40.30
N GLN A 120 0.82 21.55 -39.91
CA GLN A 120 -0.32 20.76 -39.47
C GLN A 120 -0.96 20.06 -40.66
N THR A 121 -1.32 18.78 -40.52
CA THR A 121 -2.56 18.23 -41.06
C THR A 121 -2.97 16.97 -40.30
N ALA A 122 -4.27 16.80 -40.08
CA ALA A 122 -4.88 15.89 -39.14
C ALA A 122 -5.38 14.57 -39.76
N THR A 123 -5.20 13.46 -39.02
CA THR A 123 -6.05 12.22 -38.85
C THR A 123 -6.44 11.36 -40.08
N PRO A 124 -6.79 10.04 -39.96
CA PRO A 124 -7.23 9.31 -38.75
C PRO A 124 -6.68 7.86 -38.53
N THR A 125 -6.87 7.37 -37.30
CA THR A 125 -7.13 5.98 -36.87
C THR A 125 -6.15 4.86 -37.24
N GLN A 126 -5.26 4.53 -36.30
CA GLN A 126 -4.97 3.13 -35.96
C GLN A 126 -4.74 3.06 -34.44
N ALA A 127 -5.61 2.31 -33.77
CA ALA A 127 -5.51 2.02 -32.35
C ALA A 127 -4.26 1.16 -32.09
N PRO A 128 -3.32 1.59 -31.23
CA PRO A 128 -2.39 0.66 -30.64
C PRO A 128 -3.16 -0.15 -29.58
N ALA A 129 -3.07 -1.47 -29.68
CA ALA A 129 -3.51 -2.41 -28.67
C ALA A 129 -3.03 -1.98 -27.26
N PRO A 130 -3.73 -2.37 -26.18
CA PRO A 130 -3.24 -2.13 -24.84
C PRO A 130 -1.94 -2.92 -24.68
N ASN A 131 -0.80 -2.25 -24.86
CA ASN A 131 0.46 -2.73 -24.36
C ASN A 131 0.26 -2.89 -22.87
N SER A 132 0.13 -4.15 -22.44
CA SER A 132 0.40 -4.61 -21.10
C SER A 132 1.80 -4.13 -20.74
N GLN A 133 1.88 -2.90 -20.23
CA GLN A 133 3.05 -2.43 -19.52
C GLN A 133 3.18 -3.34 -18.31
N ASP A 134 4.22 -4.17 -18.32
CA ASP A 134 4.78 -4.80 -17.13
C ASP A 134 5.12 -3.68 -16.13
N HIS A 135 4.13 -3.29 -15.33
CA HIS A 135 4.30 -2.30 -14.27
C HIS A 135 5.00 -3.00 -13.12
N SER A 136 6.32 -2.87 -13.12
CA SER A 136 7.27 -3.39 -12.14
C SER A 136 6.71 -3.40 -10.71
N SER A 137 6.64 -4.60 -10.13
CA SER A 137 6.02 -4.90 -8.84
C SER A 137 6.66 -4.10 -7.71
N MET A 138 5.89 -3.19 -7.12
CA MET A 138 6.33 -2.41 -5.97
C MET A 138 6.43 -3.31 -4.72
N VAL A 139 7.44 -3.09 -3.87
CA VAL A 139 7.72 -3.97 -2.73
C VAL A 139 7.24 -3.30 -1.45
N MET A 140 6.18 -3.88 -0.86
CA MET A 140 5.69 -3.54 0.47
C MET A 140 6.31 -4.50 1.50
N THR A 141 6.69 -3.96 2.66
CA THR A 141 7.28 -4.74 3.75
C THR A 141 6.74 -4.22 5.08
N THR A 142 6.21 -5.13 5.89
CA THR A 142 5.84 -4.85 7.28
C THR A 142 7.03 -5.17 8.18
N VAL A 143 7.34 -4.27 9.11
CA VAL A 143 8.37 -4.45 10.13
C VAL A 143 7.80 -4.07 11.50
N PRO A 144 8.40 -4.51 12.62
CA PRO A 144 8.04 -3.99 13.93
C PRO A 144 8.14 -2.46 13.96
N LEU A 145 7.14 -1.79 14.55
CA LEU A 145 7.09 -0.32 14.58
C LEU A 145 8.40 0.35 15.09
N PRO A 146 9.09 -0.16 16.14
CA PRO A 146 10.39 0.40 16.56
C PRO A 146 11.48 0.30 15.49
N ALA A 147 11.48 -0.79 14.72
CA ALA A 147 12.42 -1.00 13.62
C ALA A 147 12.17 -0.02 12.46
N CYS A 148 10.91 0.31 12.17
CA CYS A 148 10.55 1.29 11.12
C CYS A 148 11.20 2.66 11.36
N SER A 149 11.12 3.17 12.61
CA SER A 149 11.75 4.44 12.98
C SER A 149 13.28 4.38 12.93
N THR A 150 13.86 3.26 13.37
CA THR A 150 15.31 3.04 13.38
C THR A 150 15.86 2.97 11.95
N LEU A 151 15.18 2.25 11.05
CA LEU A 151 15.53 2.16 9.63
C LEU A 151 15.48 3.54 8.98
N PHE A 152 14.42 4.32 9.22
CA PHE A 152 14.35 5.69 8.70
C PHE A 152 15.56 6.53 9.15
N GLN A 153 15.90 6.51 10.44
CA GLN A 153 17.07 7.23 10.96
C GLN A 153 18.37 6.74 10.30
N HIS A 154 18.53 5.43 10.11
CA HIS A 154 19.69 4.88 9.42
C HIS A 154 19.80 5.43 7.99
N PHE A 155 18.71 5.45 7.22
CA PHE A 155 18.73 6.02 5.87
C PHE A 155 19.05 7.51 5.84
N VAL A 156 18.54 8.28 6.80
CA VAL A 156 18.78 9.73 6.88
C VAL A 156 20.23 10.04 7.25
N TYR A 157 20.86 9.30 8.16
CA TYR A 157 22.19 9.61 8.65
C TYR A 157 23.32 8.86 7.94
N ALA A 158 23.13 7.57 7.65
CA ALA A 158 24.17 6.73 7.05
C ALA A 158 24.05 6.63 5.52
N CYS A 159 22.83 6.75 4.97
CA CYS A 159 22.60 6.60 3.53
C CYS A 159 22.25 7.92 2.82
N GLN A 160 22.50 9.07 3.45
CA GLN A 160 22.23 10.40 2.89
C GLN A 160 22.78 10.62 1.46
N PRO A 161 23.98 10.11 1.09
CA PRO A 161 24.47 10.27 -0.28
C PRO A 161 23.57 9.61 -1.34
N PHE A 162 22.84 8.56 -0.95
CA PHE A 162 21.97 7.79 -1.85
C PHE A 162 20.50 8.15 -1.72
N TRP A 163 20.07 8.58 -0.54
CA TRP A 163 18.69 8.87 -0.20
C TRP A 163 18.55 10.24 0.44
N CYS A 164 17.60 11.02 -0.08
CA CYS A 164 17.25 12.31 0.48
C CYS A 164 15.83 12.26 1.06
N HIS A 165 15.69 12.78 2.28
CA HIS A 165 14.37 12.97 2.89
C HIS A 165 13.63 14.12 2.19
N ARG A 166 12.41 13.85 1.74
CA ARG A 166 11.61 14.79 0.95
C ARG A 166 10.56 15.48 1.77
N HIS A 167 9.80 14.74 2.56
CA HIS A 167 8.80 15.31 3.46
C HIS A 167 8.38 14.32 4.55
N THR A 168 7.85 14.89 5.62
CA THR A 168 7.10 14.17 6.65
C THR A 168 5.71 14.76 6.73
N VAL A 169 4.70 13.91 6.68
CA VAL A 169 3.29 14.28 6.76
C VAL A 169 2.66 13.52 7.91
N THR A 170 1.88 14.20 8.73
CA THR A 170 1.23 13.65 9.90
C THR A 170 -0.25 13.99 9.91
N VAL A 171 -1.02 13.14 10.57
CA VAL A 171 -2.39 13.44 11.01
C VAL A 171 -2.38 13.41 12.52
N PRO A 172 -2.28 14.56 13.19
CA PRO A 172 -2.30 14.59 14.65
C PRO A 172 -3.75 14.55 15.15
N GLY A 173 -4.12 13.47 15.86
CA GLY A 173 -5.36 13.42 16.65
C GLY A 173 -6.66 13.46 15.84
N GLY A 174 -6.69 12.78 14.69
CA GLY A 174 -7.91 12.57 13.91
C GLY A 174 -9.02 11.89 14.72
N VAL A 175 -10.26 12.00 14.26
CA VAL A 175 -11.45 11.45 14.92
C VAL A 175 -11.89 10.18 14.19
N VAL A 176 -12.41 9.22 14.95
CA VAL A 176 -13.01 8.00 14.42
C VAL A 176 -14.50 7.98 14.74
N TYR A 177 -15.32 7.71 13.74
CA TYR A 177 -16.77 7.53 13.86
C TYR A 177 -17.17 6.13 13.37
N ASP A 178 -18.13 5.51 14.04
CA ASP A 178 -18.87 4.37 13.51
C ASP A 178 -20.20 4.88 12.94
N VAL A 179 -20.52 4.49 11.70
CA VAL A 179 -21.73 4.91 10.98
C VAL A 179 -22.32 3.69 10.26
N GLY A 180 -23.31 3.05 10.88
CA GLY A 180 -23.86 1.77 10.41
C GLY A 180 -22.75 0.72 10.22
N ASP A 181 -22.67 0.17 9.01
CA ASP A 181 -21.66 -0.83 8.61
C ASP A 181 -20.29 -0.23 8.24
N PHE A 182 -20.09 1.07 8.45
CA PHE A 182 -18.85 1.75 8.15
C PHE A 182 -18.15 2.26 9.41
N ARG A 183 -16.82 2.33 9.34
CA ARG A 183 -15.99 3.10 10.26
C ARG A 183 -15.26 4.17 9.49
N VAL A 184 -15.41 5.42 9.89
CA VAL A 184 -14.87 6.59 9.21
C VAL A 184 -13.82 7.26 10.08
N ARG A 185 -12.58 7.34 9.60
CA ARG A 185 -11.48 8.05 10.26
C ARG A 185 -11.21 9.34 9.51
N ILE A 186 -11.41 10.48 10.16
CA ILE A 186 -11.23 11.82 9.58
C ILE A 186 -10.06 12.50 10.28
N GLY A 187 -9.17 13.16 9.53
CA GLY A 187 -8.06 13.88 10.13
C GLY A 187 -7.44 14.95 9.25
N ASP A 188 -6.92 16.00 9.88
CA ASP A 188 -6.17 17.04 9.18
C ASP A 188 -4.75 16.60 8.88
N VAL A 189 -4.36 16.75 7.63
CA VAL A 189 -3.04 16.39 7.13
C VAL A 189 -2.12 17.61 7.20
N ARG A 190 -1.03 17.47 7.94
CA ARG A 190 -0.01 18.51 8.11
C ARG A 190 1.33 17.97 7.67
N GLN A 191 2.01 18.72 6.81
CA GLN A 191 3.42 18.50 6.59
C GLN A 191 4.19 19.12 7.75
N THR A 192 5.11 18.36 8.35
CA THR A 192 6.01 18.84 9.43
C THR A 192 7.43 19.08 8.92
N GLN A 193 7.86 18.38 7.88
CA GLN A 193 9.16 18.57 7.24
C GLN A 193 9.00 18.58 5.71
N PRO A 194 9.81 19.36 4.97
CA PRO A 194 10.89 20.26 5.44
C PRO A 194 10.37 21.57 6.05
N ALA A 195 9.14 21.95 5.74
CA ALA A 195 8.49 23.13 6.31
C ALA A 195 7.08 22.78 6.77
N ALA A 196 6.70 23.30 7.94
CA ALA A 196 5.39 23.11 8.53
C ALA A 196 4.31 23.77 7.66
N ARG A 197 3.39 22.98 7.10
CA ARG A 197 2.29 23.46 6.25
C ARG A 197 1.06 22.58 6.37
N VAL A 198 -0.11 23.19 6.38
CA VAL A 198 -1.37 22.46 6.20
C VAL A 198 -1.42 21.92 4.77
N ARG A 199 -1.82 20.65 4.62
CA ARG A 199 -1.95 19.98 3.32
C ARG A 199 -3.39 19.73 2.92
N GLY A 200 -4.27 19.47 3.89
CA GLY A 200 -5.67 19.15 3.60
C GLY A 200 -6.30 18.29 4.66
N THR A 201 -7.34 17.55 4.29
CA THR A 201 -8.04 16.59 5.14
C THR A 201 -7.96 15.22 4.48
N VAL A 202 -7.69 14.18 5.27
CA VAL A 202 -7.77 12.78 4.84
C VAL A 202 -8.96 12.12 5.52
N VAL A 203 -9.64 11.26 4.76
CA VAL A 203 -10.77 10.46 5.22
C VAL A 203 -10.52 9.02 4.81
N GLU A 204 -10.48 8.11 5.78
CA GLU A 204 -10.48 6.68 5.54
C GLU A 204 -11.88 6.15 5.88
N ILE A 205 -12.44 5.35 4.97
CA ILE A 205 -13.72 4.67 5.15
C ILE A 205 -13.43 3.17 5.13
N GLU A 206 -13.71 2.51 6.25
CA GLU A 206 -13.54 1.08 6.47
C GLU A 206 -14.92 0.41 6.42
N TRP A 207 -15.04 -0.66 5.64
CA TRP A 207 -16.20 -1.54 5.67
C TRP A 207 -16.11 -2.51 6.85
N LYS A 208 -17.13 -2.52 7.71
CA LYS A 208 -17.27 -3.42 8.87
C LYS A 208 -18.33 -4.51 8.69
N GLY A 209 -19.02 -4.53 7.55
CA GLY A 209 -20.00 -5.58 7.27
C GLY A 209 -19.35 -6.95 7.02
N PRO A 210 -20.17 -7.97 6.71
CA PRO A 210 -19.67 -9.31 6.38
C PRO A 210 -18.61 -9.24 5.28
N SER A 211 -17.51 -9.96 5.46
CA SER A 211 -16.39 -9.95 4.52
C SER A 211 -15.74 -11.33 4.38
N LEU A 212 -15.60 -11.77 3.14
CA LEU A 212 -14.90 -12.98 2.77
C LEU A 212 -13.39 -12.87 3.08
N VAL A 213 -12.74 -11.76 2.77
CA VAL A 213 -11.33 -11.50 3.14
C VAL A 213 -11.11 -11.63 4.66
N THR A 214 -12.07 -11.17 5.46
CA THR A 214 -11.99 -11.30 6.92
C THR A 214 -12.14 -12.76 7.36
N SER A 215 -13.05 -13.51 6.74
CA SER A 215 -13.17 -14.96 6.96
C SER A 215 -11.89 -15.72 6.58
N ILE A 216 -11.30 -15.44 5.42
CA ILE A 216 -10.06 -16.08 4.96
C ILE A 216 -8.92 -15.85 5.97
N ALA A 217 -8.72 -14.61 6.42
CA ALA A 217 -7.70 -14.29 7.42
C ALA A 217 -7.93 -15.02 8.75
N SER A 218 -9.19 -15.11 9.20
CA SER A 218 -9.54 -15.86 10.42
C SER A 218 -9.22 -17.35 10.29
N LEU A 219 -9.61 -17.98 9.16
CA LEU A 219 -9.31 -19.38 8.90
C LEU A 219 -7.80 -19.63 8.82
N PHE A 220 -7.06 -18.74 8.16
CA PHE A 220 -5.61 -18.84 8.06
C PHE A 220 -4.94 -18.79 9.44
N ASN A 221 -5.32 -17.83 10.27
CA ASN A 221 -4.77 -17.69 11.63
C ASN A 221 -5.11 -18.89 12.53
N GLN A 222 -6.31 -19.45 12.41
CA GLN A 222 -6.69 -20.68 13.13
C GLN A 222 -5.85 -21.87 12.66
N SER A 223 -5.64 -22.00 11.35
CA SER A 223 -4.82 -23.07 10.79
C SER A 223 -3.36 -22.98 11.28
N LYS A 224 -2.76 -21.78 11.32
CA LYS A 224 -1.38 -21.58 11.82
C LYS A 224 -1.21 -22.04 13.27
N LYS A 225 -2.21 -21.75 14.13
CA LYS A 225 -2.21 -22.16 15.54
C LYS A 225 -2.31 -23.68 15.71
N ALA A 226 -3.13 -24.36 14.90
CA ALA A 226 -3.31 -25.81 14.97
C ALA A 226 -2.04 -26.60 14.60
N PHE A 227 -1.16 -26.03 13.77
CA PHE A 227 0.07 -26.70 13.30
C PHE A 227 1.35 -26.24 14.00
N GLY A 228 1.34 -25.11 14.74
CA GLY A 228 2.55 -24.49 15.30
C GLY A 228 2.59 -24.27 16.83
N GLY A 229 1.53 -24.55 17.58
CA GLY A 229 1.52 -24.35 19.04
C GLY A 229 2.12 -25.52 19.82
N PRO A 230 2.93 -25.29 20.89
CA PRO A 230 3.27 -26.37 21.81
C PRO A 230 1.97 -26.84 22.49
N ARG A 231 1.70 -28.15 22.44
CA ARG A 231 0.73 -28.77 23.35
C ARG A 231 1.37 -28.68 24.74
N ASP A 232 0.95 -27.70 25.53
CA ASP A 232 1.35 -27.65 26.93
C ASP A 232 0.82 -28.92 27.61
N SER A 233 1.73 -29.83 27.88
CA SER A 233 1.47 -31.10 28.53
C SER A 233 1.26 -30.84 30.02
N GLY A 234 0.03 -30.50 30.42
CA GLY A 234 -0.17 -30.10 31.81
C GLY A 234 -1.57 -30.05 32.40
N VAL A 235 -2.67 -30.35 31.69
CA VAL A 235 -4.00 -30.53 32.35
C VAL A 235 -4.88 -31.44 31.49
N PRO A 236 -5.50 -32.51 32.01
CA PRO A 236 -6.61 -33.18 31.33
C PRO A 236 -7.89 -32.42 31.71
N ASP A 237 -8.34 -31.52 30.85
CA ASP A 237 -9.72 -31.04 30.91
C ASP A 237 -10.49 -31.62 29.74
N ASP A 238 -11.54 -32.32 30.14
CA ASP A 238 -12.58 -32.97 29.36
C ASP A 238 -13.47 -31.91 28.68
N ASP A 239 -14.18 -32.35 27.65
CA ASP A 239 -15.27 -31.66 26.97
C ASP A 239 -14.94 -30.49 26.01
N GLY A 240 -15.02 -30.81 24.72
CA GLY A 240 -15.17 -29.79 23.70
C GLY A 240 -14.94 -30.27 22.29
N ASP A 241 -15.74 -31.22 21.83
CA ASP A 241 -15.98 -31.47 20.42
C ASP A 241 -16.18 -30.13 19.68
N SER A 242 -15.14 -29.69 18.99
CA SER A 242 -15.25 -28.77 17.88
C SER A 242 -14.40 -29.34 16.76
N GLY A 243 -14.79 -30.56 16.35
CA GLY A 243 -14.82 -30.87 14.93
C GLY A 243 -15.77 -29.90 14.22
N ILE A 244 -15.44 -28.61 14.23
CA ILE A 244 -15.87 -27.73 13.15
C ILE A 244 -15.19 -28.34 11.95
N ASP A 245 -15.97 -29.12 11.21
CA ASP A 245 -15.70 -29.47 9.84
C ASP A 245 -15.22 -28.16 9.21
N MET A 246 -13.90 -28.05 9.02
CA MET A 246 -13.32 -27.01 8.19
C MET A 246 -13.74 -27.41 6.79
N ALA A 247 -15.02 -27.21 6.48
CA ALA A 247 -15.58 -27.19 5.16
C ALA A 247 -14.88 -26.02 4.49
N PHE A 248 -13.68 -26.33 4.05
CA PHE A 248 -12.86 -25.50 3.23
C PHE A 248 -13.77 -25.09 2.08
N PRO A 249 -13.90 -23.80 1.76
CA PRO A 249 -14.73 -23.43 0.63
C PRO A 249 -13.99 -23.89 -0.64
N GLU A 250 -14.17 -25.16 -1.03
CA GLU A 250 -13.54 -25.77 -2.20
C GLU A 250 -13.87 -24.98 -3.48
N GLY A 251 -14.94 -24.18 -3.46
CA GLY A 251 -15.36 -23.31 -4.55
C GLY A 251 -14.86 -21.86 -4.50
N LEU A 252 -14.10 -21.42 -3.49
CA LEU A 252 -13.62 -20.03 -3.46
C LEU A 252 -12.39 -19.85 -4.33
N GLU A 253 -12.43 -18.90 -5.24
CA GLU A 253 -11.35 -18.53 -6.15
C GLU A 253 -10.79 -17.13 -5.85
N GLU A 254 -9.60 -16.82 -6.39
CA GLU A 254 -9.03 -15.48 -6.27
C GLU A 254 -9.91 -14.41 -6.94
N ALA A 255 -10.71 -14.82 -7.93
CA ALA A 255 -11.70 -13.97 -8.59
C ALA A 255 -12.84 -13.54 -7.65
N ASP A 256 -13.22 -14.37 -6.66
CA ASP A 256 -14.23 -14.02 -5.66
C ASP A 256 -13.71 -12.94 -4.71
N ILE A 257 -12.42 -13.01 -4.36
CA ILE A 257 -11.74 -11.97 -3.58
C ILE A 257 -11.76 -10.66 -4.38
N ASP A 258 -11.39 -10.69 -5.66
CA ASP A 258 -11.42 -9.51 -6.53
C ASP A 258 -12.83 -8.91 -6.67
N ALA A 259 -13.84 -9.76 -6.80
CA ALA A 259 -15.24 -9.35 -6.85
C ALA A 259 -15.68 -8.69 -5.53
N GLU A 260 -15.26 -9.22 -4.38
CA GLU A 260 -15.54 -8.62 -3.08
C GLU A 260 -14.89 -7.23 -2.93
N TYR A 261 -13.61 -7.09 -3.30
CA TYR A 261 -12.94 -5.78 -3.30
C TYR A 261 -13.66 -4.78 -4.21
N ALA A 262 -14.07 -5.20 -5.41
CA ALA A 262 -14.79 -4.34 -6.35
C ALA A 262 -16.19 -3.93 -5.84
N ALA A 263 -16.94 -4.88 -5.28
CA ALA A 263 -18.25 -4.63 -4.69
C ALA A 263 -18.15 -3.68 -3.50
N THR A 264 -17.23 -3.95 -2.57
CA THR A 264 -17.04 -3.13 -1.37
C THR A 264 -16.50 -1.73 -1.73
N ALA A 265 -15.62 -1.62 -2.74
CA ALA A 265 -15.19 -0.33 -3.26
C ALA A 265 -16.36 0.49 -3.81
N THR A 266 -17.36 -0.15 -4.42
CA THR A 266 -18.58 0.51 -4.89
C THR A 266 -19.39 1.05 -3.71
N LEU A 267 -19.59 0.25 -2.66
CA LEU A 267 -20.27 0.69 -1.44
C LEU A 267 -19.56 1.89 -0.78
N ILE A 268 -18.23 1.86 -0.70
CA ILE A 268 -17.44 2.96 -0.15
C ILE A 268 -17.59 4.24 -1.00
N ARG A 269 -17.62 4.11 -2.34
CA ARG A 269 -17.85 5.26 -3.24
C ARG A 269 -19.26 5.83 -3.11
N GLU A 270 -20.27 4.98 -2.96
CA GLU A 270 -21.63 5.42 -2.71
C GLU A 270 -21.76 6.17 -1.38
N PHE A 271 -21.14 5.65 -0.32
CA PHE A 271 -21.03 6.33 0.96
C PHE A 271 -20.37 7.71 0.80
N TRP A 272 -19.21 7.76 0.13
CA TRP A 272 -18.49 9.00 -0.13
C TRP A 272 -19.32 10.01 -0.94
N ALA A 273 -20.02 9.54 -1.98
CA ALA A 273 -20.84 10.38 -2.84
C ALA A 273 -21.97 11.09 -2.07
N ARG A 274 -22.54 10.44 -1.03
CA ARG A 274 -23.57 11.05 -0.16
C ARG A 274 -23.05 12.25 0.63
N LEU A 275 -21.75 12.31 0.91
CA LEU A 275 -21.15 13.46 1.59
C LEU A 275 -21.09 14.71 0.69
N GLY A 276 -21.18 14.54 -0.63
CA GLY A 276 -21.21 15.65 -1.60
C GLY A 276 -19.89 16.44 -1.69
N ILE A 277 -18.77 15.83 -1.29
CA ILE A 277 -17.45 16.49 -1.27
C ILE A 277 -16.78 16.31 -2.64
N GLN A 278 -16.47 17.43 -3.30
CA GLN A 278 -15.79 17.44 -4.60
C GLN A 278 -14.28 17.67 -4.46
N GLY A 279 -13.53 17.28 -5.50
CA GLY A 279 -12.09 17.53 -5.59
C GLY A 279 -11.20 16.66 -4.72
N ALA A 280 -11.75 15.61 -4.10
CA ALA A 280 -10.96 14.64 -3.36
C ALA A 280 -10.22 13.69 -4.31
N ARG A 281 -8.95 13.42 -3.99
CA ARG A 281 -8.20 12.29 -4.56
C ARG A 281 -8.68 11.01 -3.87
N GLU A 282 -8.75 9.93 -4.62
CA GLU A 282 -9.22 8.62 -4.15
C GLU A 282 -8.10 7.58 -4.27
N ALA A 283 -7.99 6.71 -3.26
CA ALA A 283 -7.16 5.50 -3.25
C ALA A 283 -7.95 4.36 -2.59
N ILE A 284 -8.60 3.52 -3.40
CA ILE A 284 -9.35 2.33 -2.94
C ILE A 284 -8.73 1.08 -3.56
N LEU A 285 -8.91 0.88 -4.87
CA LEU A 285 -8.36 -0.24 -5.62
C LEU A 285 -6.98 0.11 -6.16
N VAL A 286 -6.03 0.31 -5.25
CA VAL A 286 -4.62 0.56 -5.62
C VAL A 286 -3.96 -0.72 -6.14
N GLN A 287 -2.82 -0.57 -6.80
CA GLN A 287 -2.05 -1.73 -7.28
C GLN A 287 -1.72 -2.67 -6.11
N ASP A 288 -1.85 -3.97 -6.36
CA ASP A 288 -1.56 -5.05 -5.41
C ASP A 288 -2.47 -5.11 -4.18
N ILE A 289 -3.63 -4.44 -4.21
CA ILE A 289 -4.65 -4.58 -3.17
C ILE A 289 -5.13 -6.04 -3.09
N GLY A 290 -5.29 -6.57 -1.88
CA GLY A 290 -5.79 -7.92 -1.65
C GLY A 290 -4.80 -9.04 -1.97
N ARG A 291 -3.54 -8.71 -2.29
CA ARG A 291 -2.47 -9.69 -2.58
C ARG A 291 -2.29 -10.68 -1.41
N GLU A 292 -2.25 -10.17 -0.18
CA GLU A 292 -2.07 -10.96 1.03
C GLU A 292 -3.24 -11.92 1.23
N SER A 293 -4.48 -11.47 0.98
CA SER A 293 -5.67 -12.32 1.08
C SER A 293 -5.65 -13.47 0.07
N LYS A 294 -5.21 -13.22 -1.16
CA LYS A 294 -5.03 -14.26 -2.19
C LYS A 294 -3.93 -15.25 -1.81
N GLU A 295 -2.81 -14.75 -1.27
CA GLU A 295 -1.73 -15.61 -0.80
C GLU A 295 -2.16 -16.49 0.38
N GLN A 296 -2.92 -15.94 1.33
CA GLN A 296 -3.52 -16.68 2.44
C GLN A 296 -4.47 -17.77 1.93
N LEU A 297 -5.35 -17.46 0.96
CA LEU A 297 -6.22 -18.45 0.33
C LEU A 297 -5.40 -19.57 -0.35
N ARG A 298 -4.34 -19.21 -1.09
CA ARG A 298 -3.46 -20.18 -1.75
C ARG A 298 -2.75 -21.10 -0.74
N LYS A 299 -2.25 -20.55 0.36
CA LYS A 299 -1.62 -21.33 1.45
C LYS A 299 -2.62 -22.25 2.13
N LEU A 300 -3.83 -21.75 2.40
CA LEU A 300 -4.92 -22.54 2.96
C LEU A 300 -5.26 -23.74 2.05
N LYS A 301 -5.38 -23.53 0.72
CA LYS A 301 -5.68 -24.61 -0.25
C LYS A 301 -4.60 -25.69 -0.23
N GLN A 302 -3.34 -25.28 -0.23
CA GLN A 302 -2.20 -26.20 -0.16
C GLN A 302 -2.17 -27.01 1.14
N LEU A 303 -2.61 -26.44 2.25
CA LEU A 303 -2.70 -27.14 3.55
C LEU A 303 -3.82 -28.19 3.52
N GLY A 304 -4.96 -27.86 2.91
CA GLY A 304 -6.07 -28.79 2.70
C GLY A 304 -5.67 -30.00 1.86
N ASP A 305 -5.00 -29.76 0.73
CA ASP A 305 -4.50 -30.82 -0.17
C ASP A 305 -3.49 -31.76 0.52
N GLN A 306 -2.61 -31.21 1.37
CA GLN A 306 -1.64 -32.00 2.13
C GLN A 306 -2.32 -32.90 3.17
N LYS A 307 -3.33 -32.38 3.88
CA LYS A 307 -4.11 -33.15 4.87
C LYS A 307 -4.86 -34.31 4.21
N ALA A 308 -5.38 -34.13 2.99
CA ALA A 308 -6.04 -35.19 2.24
C ALA A 308 -5.07 -36.29 1.76
N ARG A 309 -3.78 -35.99 1.63
CA ARG A 309 -2.75 -36.90 1.09
C ARG A 309 -1.88 -37.61 2.14
N GLN A 310 -1.88 -37.18 3.40
CA GLN A 310 -1.10 -37.82 4.48
C GLN A 310 -1.92 -38.03 5.76
N PRO A 311 -2.19 -39.29 6.17
CA PRO A 311 -2.60 -39.58 7.53
C PRO A 311 -1.37 -39.59 8.44
N SER A 312 -1.19 -38.51 9.20
CA SER A 312 -0.35 -38.39 10.40
C SER A 312 1.10 -38.86 10.31
N THR A 313 2.02 -37.92 10.06
CA THR A 313 3.37 -37.97 10.65
C THR A 313 3.73 -36.60 11.20
N SER A 314 3.93 -36.55 12.51
CA SER A 314 4.25 -35.35 13.28
C SER A 314 5.63 -34.81 12.91
N ILE A 315 5.67 -33.59 12.36
CA ILE A 315 6.90 -32.83 12.19
C ILE A 315 7.10 -31.97 13.46
N VAL A 316 8.27 -32.17 14.09
CA VAL A 316 8.74 -31.43 15.25
C VAL A 316 9.09 -30.01 14.81
N GLY A 317 8.36 -29.02 15.33
CA GLY A 317 8.58 -27.60 15.07
C GLY A 317 9.49 -26.97 16.12
N SER A 318 10.61 -26.44 15.63
CA SER A 318 11.53 -25.52 16.31
C SER A 318 10.79 -24.31 16.88
N GLY A 319 11.10 -23.98 18.14
CA GLY A 319 10.51 -22.82 18.83
C GLY A 319 10.88 -21.50 18.20
N GLN A 320 9.92 -20.56 18.18
CA GLN A 320 10.16 -19.15 17.90
C GLN A 320 9.24 -18.27 18.75
N GLN A 321 9.83 -17.76 19.83
CA GLN A 321 9.89 -16.35 20.23
C GLN A 321 8.80 -15.41 19.67
N ASP A 322 7.86 -14.97 20.53
CA ASP A 322 6.97 -13.79 20.41
C ASP A 322 6.75 -13.24 18.99
N GLU A 323 6.33 -14.10 18.05
CA GLU A 323 6.03 -13.69 16.68
C GLU A 323 4.67 -12.99 16.63
N ASP A 324 4.63 -11.89 15.88
CA ASP A 324 3.39 -11.17 15.58
C ASP A 324 2.32 -12.12 15.01
N PRO A 325 1.10 -12.16 15.59
CA PRO A 325 0.06 -13.07 15.15
C PRO A 325 -0.41 -12.80 13.71
N ASP A 326 -0.26 -11.58 13.18
CA ASP A 326 -0.64 -11.23 11.81
C ASP A 326 0.31 -10.17 11.22
N PRO A 327 1.46 -10.58 10.64
CA PRO A 327 2.44 -9.66 10.05
C PRO A 327 1.93 -8.96 8.78
N GLU A 328 0.83 -9.44 8.19
CA GLU A 328 0.24 -8.89 6.99
C GLU A 328 -0.86 -7.87 7.32
N ALA A 329 -1.26 -7.72 8.59
CA ALA A 329 -2.34 -6.82 8.96
C ALA A 329 -2.05 -5.37 8.56
N GLY A 330 -3.06 -4.71 7.98
CA GLY A 330 -3.00 -3.30 7.61
C GLY A 330 -2.18 -2.99 6.35
N VAL A 331 -1.64 -4.00 5.65
CA VAL A 331 -0.81 -3.79 4.46
C VAL A 331 -1.59 -3.10 3.33
N ASP A 332 -2.84 -3.49 3.11
CA ASP A 332 -3.69 -2.90 2.06
C ASP A 332 -4.02 -1.42 2.32
N VAL A 333 -4.44 -1.08 3.54
CA VAL A 333 -4.69 0.32 3.91
C VAL A 333 -3.39 1.14 3.90
N ALA A 334 -2.25 0.54 4.25
CA ALA A 334 -0.95 1.18 4.12
C ALA A 334 -0.62 1.51 2.65
N ARG A 335 -0.90 0.62 1.68
CA ARG A 335 -0.76 0.91 0.24
C ARG A 335 -1.61 2.11 -0.17
N GLN A 336 -2.86 2.17 0.30
CA GLN A 336 -3.78 3.27 -0.03
C GLN A 336 -3.27 4.61 0.51
N PHE A 337 -2.84 4.68 1.77
CA PHE A 337 -2.24 5.90 2.33
C PHE A 337 -0.95 6.29 1.63
N MET A 338 -0.10 5.33 1.30
CA MET A 338 1.14 5.62 0.59
C MET A 338 0.91 6.08 -0.85
N GLU A 339 -0.14 5.61 -1.52
CA GLU A 339 -0.54 6.14 -2.83
C GLU A 339 -1.12 7.54 -2.71
N ILE A 340 -1.97 7.80 -1.71
CA ILE A 340 -2.60 9.12 -1.53
C ILE A 340 -1.58 10.20 -1.19
N PHE A 341 -0.57 9.88 -0.36
CA PHE A 341 0.47 10.82 0.07
C PHE A 341 1.67 10.94 -0.87
N ARG A 342 1.64 10.32 -2.05
CA ARG A 342 2.53 10.68 -3.15
C ARG A 342 2.15 12.04 -3.73
N PHE A 343 2.50 13.10 -3.02
CA PHE A 343 2.32 14.48 -3.49
C PHE A 343 3.26 14.78 -4.66
N ASN A 344 2.74 15.38 -5.72
CA ASN A 344 3.49 15.86 -6.90
C ASN A 344 4.24 14.74 -7.66
N ARG A 345 3.50 13.81 -8.27
CA ARG A 345 4.06 12.97 -9.35
C ARG A 345 4.57 13.83 -10.49
#